data_AF-A0A7C3T3M9-F1
#
_entry.id   AF-A0A7C3T3M9-F1
#
_cell.length_a   1.000
_cell.length_b   1.000
_cell.length_c   1.000
_cell.angle_alpha   90.00
_cell.angle_beta   90.00
_cell.angle_gamma   90.00
#
_symmetry.space_group_name_H-M   'P 1'
#
loop_
_entity.id
_entity.type
_entity.pdbx_description
1 polymer ?
#
loop_
_entity_poly.entity_id
_entity_poly.type
_entity_poly.pdbx_seq_one_letter_code
_entity_poly.pdbx_strand_id
1 'polypeptide(L)'
;EVVARNCRLTADDVVMGVLPFFAAYGQSCAMNASIKAGCSIVLHESFIPGEVLKSLQHEKVTVFFGVPTMYVYILNHPLIYQYDLGSVRLWACGGAPFPREVMERWNNELGSRIYEGYGLTEAGPVVTMQPLEGPYKIGSIGVPVEGVEVKVVDEGGKELATGEVGELILKGPNVMKGYYNKPEETEKVLKEGWLYTGDMVYRDEDGYFFIVGRKKDLIIRGGFNIYPREIEEVLVSHPLISEAAVVGIPNKYLGEEVKAYVKQKPGSNLTEEQVLQYCEEHLPYYKTPKFVVFVKSFKKDPSGQILKDLIEEEAE
;
A
#
# COMPACT_ATOMS: atom_id res chain seq x y z
N GLU A 1 10.41 -18.91 -3.54
CA GLU A 1 9.67 -19.92 -4.32
C GLU A 1 8.22 -19.53 -4.54
N VAL A 2 7.46 -19.28 -3.47
CA VAL A 2 6.04 -18.88 -3.53
C VAL A 2 5.82 -17.70 -4.49
N VAL A 3 6.62 -16.63 -4.39
CA VAL A 3 6.52 -15.48 -5.32
C VAL A 3 6.74 -15.90 -6.78
N ALA A 4 7.78 -16.70 -7.05
CA ALA A 4 8.05 -17.16 -8.42
C ALA A 4 6.88 -17.97 -9.00
N ARG A 5 6.24 -18.83 -8.20
CA ARG A 5 5.05 -19.58 -8.63
C ARG A 5 3.83 -18.68 -8.83
N ASN A 6 3.54 -17.78 -7.88
CA ASN A 6 2.39 -16.88 -7.95
C ASN A 6 2.49 -15.90 -9.13
N CYS A 7 3.69 -15.40 -9.41
CA CYS A 7 3.97 -14.53 -10.56
C CYS A 7 4.22 -15.29 -11.87
N ARG A 8 4.21 -16.63 -11.84
CA ARG A 8 4.53 -17.52 -12.98
C ARG A 8 5.87 -17.16 -13.64
N LEU A 9 6.90 -16.90 -12.83
CA LEU A 9 8.23 -16.56 -13.32
C LEU A 9 8.90 -17.77 -13.98
N THR A 10 9.61 -17.52 -15.07
CA THR A 10 10.34 -18.51 -15.86
C THR A 10 11.71 -17.97 -16.26
N ALA A 11 12.59 -18.83 -16.76
CA ALA A 11 13.92 -18.40 -17.21
C ALA A 11 13.90 -17.42 -18.40
N ASP A 12 12.78 -17.36 -19.14
CA ASP A 12 12.56 -16.43 -20.26
C ASP A 12 12.17 -15.03 -19.79
N ASP A 13 11.88 -14.84 -18.50
CA ASP A 13 11.52 -13.55 -17.96
C ASP A 13 12.73 -12.63 -17.75
N VAL A 14 12.48 -11.34 -18.01
CA VAL A 14 13.39 -10.24 -17.73
C VAL A 14 12.74 -9.35 -16.69
N VAL A 15 13.31 -9.32 -15.48
CA VAL A 15 12.77 -8.59 -14.33
C VAL A 15 13.47 -7.24 -14.18
N MET A 16 12.69 -6.18 -13.97
CA MET A 16 13.25 -4.87 -13.64
C MET A 16 13.77 -4.84 -12.20
N GLY A 17 15.08 -4.71 -12.03
CA GLY A 17 15.76 -4.59 -10.75
C GLY A 17 15.94 -3.14 -10.32
N VAL A 18 14.83 -2.45 -10.02
CA VAL A 18 14.83 -1.04 -9.59
C VAL A 18 14.39 -0.85 -8.12
N LEU A 19 13.80 -1.88 -7.50
CA LEU A 19 13.52 -1.88 -6.08
C LEU A 19 14.81 -2.05 -5.27
N PRO A 20 14.95 -1.37 -4.11
CA PRO A 20 16.12 -1.57 -3.27
C PRO A 20 16.19 -2.99 -2.72
N PHE A 21 17.26 -3.73 -3.01
CA PHE A 21 17.42 -5.12 -2.56
C PHE A 21 17.76 -5.27 -1.07
N PHE A 22 18.01 -4.18 -0.35
CA PHE A 22 18.10 -4.21 1.11
C PHE A 22 16.71 -4.24 1.78
N ALA A 23 15.66 -3.85 1.07
CA ALA A 23 14.29 -3.94 1.58
C ALA A 23 13.71 -5.32 1.24
N ALA A 24 12.93 -5.90 2.16
CA ALA A 24 12.43 -7.27 2.02
C ALA A 24 11.66 -7.52 0.71
N TYR A 25 10.91 -6.51 0.23
CA TYR A 25 10.18 -6.58 -1.03
C TYR A 25 11.11 -6.71 -2.25
N GLY A 26 12.09 -5.80 -2.39
CA GLY A 26 13.08 -5.88 -3.47
C GLY A 26 13.92 -7.15 -3.38
N GLN A 27 14.35 -7.52 -2.16
CA GLN A 27 15.15 -8.72 -1.94
C GLN A 27 14.39 -10.00 -2.32
N SER A 28 13.17 -10.17 -1.85
CA SER A 28 12.46 -11.45 -1.97
C SER A 28 11.71 -11.57 -3.28
N CYS A 29 11.03 -10.51 -3.72
CA CYS A 29 10.18 -10.55 -4.91
C CYS A 29 10.98 -10.27 -6.18
N ALA A 30 11.85 -9.25 -6.18
CA ALA A 30 12.61 -8.91 -7.39
C ALA A 30 13.89 -9.75 -7.52
N MET A 31 14.70 -9.90 -6.46
CA MET A 31 15.98 -10.61 -6.55
C MET A 31 15.84 -12.14 -6.37
N ASN A 32 15.39 -12.61 -5.20
CA ASN A 32 15.39 -14.04 -4.87
C ASN A 32 14.43 -14.85 -5.75
N ALA A 33 13.23 -14.32 -6.05
CA ALA A 33 12.28 -15.02 -6.92
C ALA A 33 12.83 -15.17 -8.35
N SER A 34 13.48 -14.13 -8.88
CA SER A 34 14.13 -14.14 -10.20
C SER A 34 15.28 -15.14 -10.24
N ILE A 35 16.18 -15.12 -9.25
CA ILE A 35 17.28 -16.09 -9.15
C ILE A 35 16.73 -17.52 -9.09
N LYS A 36 15.68 -17.74 -8.29
CA LYS A 36 15.06 -19.07 -8.15
C LYS A 36 14.44 -19.57 -9.47
N ALA A 37 13.87 -18.67 -10.27
CA ALA A 37 13.22 -19.00 -11.53
C ALA A 37 14.19 -19.00 -12.74
N GLY A 38 15.43 -18.52 -12.57
CA GLY A 38 16.41 -18.42 -13.63
C GLY A 38 16.23 -17.19 -14.54
N CYS A 39 15.50 -16.17 -14.08
CA CYS A 39 15.25 -14.94 -14.84
C CYS A 39 16.51 -14.10 -15.02
N SER A 40 16.53 -13.25 -16.05
CA SER A 40 17.47 -12.13 -16.15
C SER A 40 16.98 -10.94 -15.32
N ILE A 41 17.89 -10.15 -14.74
CA ILE A 41 17.55 -8.94 -13.96
C ILE A 41 18.25 -7.73 -14.57
N VAL A 42 17.47 -6.73 -15.00
CA VAL A 42 17.98 -5.44 -15.50
C VAL A 42 18.14 -4.51 -14.31
N LEU A 43 19.39 -4.26 -13.90
CA LEU A 43 19.68 -3.48 -12.69
C LEU A 43 19.68 -1.98 -12.97
N HIS A 44 19.01 -1.23 -12.10
CA HIS A 44 19.11 0.22 -12.00
C HIS A 44 19.55 0.59 -10.58
N GLU A 45 20.55 1.45 -10.44
CA GLU A 45 21.02 1.91 -9.12
C GLU A 45 19.96 2.73 -8.38
N SER A 46 19.11 3.43 -9.12
CA SER A 46 18.01 4.24 -8.60
C SER A 46 16.87 4.33 -9.61
N PHE A 47 15.68 4.69 -9.14
CA PHE A 47 14.53 4.89 -10.00
C PHE A 47 14.60 6.26 -10.71
N ILE A 48 14.88 6.24 -12.00
CA ILE A 48 14.80 7.40 -12.90
C ILE A 48 13.75 7.06 -13.98
N PRO A 49 12.57 7.71 -13.99
CA PRO A 49 11.44 7.31 -14.85
C PRO A 49 11.79 7.15 -16.33
N GLY A 50 12.55 8.09 -16.91
CA GLY A 50 12.94 8.06 -18.32
C GLY A 50 13.86 6.89 -18.66
N GLU A 51 14.86 6.60 -17.81
CA GLU A 51 15.76 5.46 -18.02
C GLU A 51 15.05 4.12 -17.81
N VAL A 52 14.13 4.05 -16.83
CA VAL A 52 13.29 2.87 -16.63
C VAL A 52 12.42 2.61 -17.85
N LEU A 53 11.74 3.63 -18.40
CA LEU A 53 10.94 3.51 -19.64
C LEU A 53 11.77 3.01 -20.83
N LYS A 54 12.97 3.56 -20.98
CA LYS A 54 13.91 3.12 -22.02
C LYS A 54 14.31 1.65 -21.84
N SER A 55 14.66 1.23 -20.63
CA SER A 55 15.01 -0.16 -20.33
C SER A 55 13.84 -1.12 -20.49
N LEU A 56 12.62 -0.71 -20.11
CA LEU A 56 11.41 -1.53 -20.30
C LEU A 56 11.28 -1.99 -21.77
N GLN A 57 11.45 -1.06 -22.71
CA GLN A 57 11.40 -1.38 -24.14
C GLN A 57 12.65 -2.07 -24.68
N HIS A 58 13.85 -1.53 -24.38
CA HIS A 58 15.10 -2.00 -24.98
C HIS A 58 15.50 -3.40 -24.51
N GLU A 59 15.36 -3.66 -23.21
CA GLU A 59 15.71 -4.95 -22.60
C GLU A 59 14.54 -5.95 -22.65
N LYS A 60 13.40 -5.54 -23.21
CA LYS A 60 12.16 -6.34 -23.30
C LYS A 60 11.75 -6.90 -21.94
N VAL A 61 11.71 -6.03 -20.94
CA VAL A 61 11.30 -6.39 -19.58
C VAL A 61 9.91 -7.03 -19.61
N THR A 62 9.76 -8.15 -18.91
CA THR A 62 8.51 -8.90 -18.83
C THR A 62 7.81 -8.74 -17.48
N VAL A 63 8.56 -8.45 -16.42
CA VAL A 63 8.02 -8.30 -15.06
C VAL A 63 8.56 -7.05 -14.39
N PHE A 64 7.65 -6.25 -13.85
CA PHE A 64 7.97 -5.05 -13.10
C PHE A 64 7.38 -5.13 -11.70
N PHE A 65 8.24 -5.26 -10.69
CA PHE A 65 7.88 -5.07 -9.30
C PHE A 65 8.11 -3.61 -8.92
N GLY A 66 7.05 -2.90 -8.53
CA GLY A 66 7.10 -1.49 -8.20
C GLY A 66 6.39 -1.16 -6.89
N VAL A 67 6.56 0.10 -6.48
CA VAL A 67 5.76 0.76 -5.44
C VAL A 67 4.85 1.81 -6.09
N PRO A 68 3.72 2.22 -5.46
CA PRO A 68 2.73 3.08 -6.09
C PRO A 68 3.31 4.38 -6.69
N THR A 69 4.28 4.99 -6.00
CA THR A 69 4.93 6.23 -6.47
C THR A 69 5.65 6.05 -7.81
N MET A 70 6.27 4.89 -8.07
CA MET A 70 6.91 4.60 -9.36
C MET A 70 5.89 4.58 -10.49
N TYR A 71 4.72 3.95 -10.27
CA TYR A 71 3.64 3.92 -11.25
C TYR A 71 3.09 5.32 -11.53
N VAL A 72 2.92 6.15 -10.50
CA VAL A 72 2.53 7.55 -10.65
C VAL A 72 3.53 8.31 -11.52
N TYR A 73 4.83 8.15 -11.27
CA TYR A 73 5.85 8.82 -12.07
C TYR A 73 5.92 8.33 -13.51
N ILE A 74 5.77 7.02 -13.74
CA ILE A 74 5.74 6.44 -15.09
C ILE A 74 4.53 6.95 -15.86
N LEU A 75 3.34 6.89 -15.27
CA LEU A 75 2.08 7.29 -15.90
C LEU A 75 2.06 8.77 -16.27
N ASN A 76 2.66 9.63 -15.45
CA ASN A 76 2.73 11.07 -15.72
C ASN A 76 3.99 11.49 -16.51
N HIS A 77 4.82 10.56 -16.96
CA HIS A 77 6.02 10.90 -17.71
C HIS A 77 5.68 11.33 -19.15
N PRO A 78 6.19 12.47 -19.66
CA PRO A 78 5.85 12.97 -21.01
C PRO A 78 6.13 12.02 -22.17
N LEU A 79 7.05 11.06 -21.97
CA LEU A 79 7.43 10.09 -22.99
C LEU A 79 6.71 8.73 -22.87
N ILE A 80 5.76 8.56 -21.95
CA ILE A 80 5.11 7.26 -21.69
C ILE A 80 4.55 6.61 -22.97
N TYR A 81 3.88 7.40 -23.82
CA TYR A 81 3.28 6.91 -25.07
C TYR A 81 4.28 6.79 -26.24
N GLN A 82 5.55 7.12 -26.02
CA GLN A 82 6.61 6.95 -27.03
C GLN A 82 7.36 5.61 -26.89
N TYR A 83 7.13 4.88 -25.79
CA TYR A 83 7.73 3.58 -25.53
C TYR A 83 6.68 2.46 -25.67
N ASP A 84 7.08 1.37 -26.31
CA ASP A 84 6.36 0.10 -26.34
C ASP A 84 6.59 -0.67 -25.05
N LEU A 85 5.53 -0.80 -24.25
CA LEU A 85 5.53 -1.54 -22.98
C LEU A 85 4.90 -2.94 -23.11
N GLY A 86 4.62 -3.40 -24.34
CA GLY A 86 3.88 -4.64 -24.60
C GLY A 86 4.60 -5.92 -24.19
N SER A 87 5.89 -5.87 -23.91
CA SER A 87 6.63 -7.02 -23.35
C SER A 87 6.30 -7.29 -21.88
N VAL A 88 5.83 -6.28 -21.14
CA VAL A 88 5.58 -6.38 -19.70
C VAL A 88 4.25 -7.12 -19.47
N ARG A 89 4.35 -8.42 -19.20
CA ARG A 89 3.19 -9.28 -18.89
C ARG A 89 2.69 -9.13 -17.45
N LEU A 90 3.53 -8.61 -16.53
CA LEU A 90 3.19 -8.49 -15.12
C LEU A 90 3.68 -7.18 -14.53
N TRP A 91 2.73 -6.35 -14.11
CA TRP A 91 2.94 -5.18 -13.27
C TRP A 91 2.51 -5.54 -11.84
N ALA A 92 3.46 -5.72 -10.93
CA ALA A 92 3.18 -6.08 -9.54
C ALA A 92 3.52 -4.92 -8.60
N CYS A 93 2.58 -4.58 -7.72
CA CYS A 93 2.75 -3.49 -6.77
C CYS A 93 2.63 -3.97 -5.32
N GLY A 94 3.41 -3.36 -4.43
CA GLY A 94 3.30 -3.57 -2.99
C GLY A 94 4.00 -2.47 -2.21
N GLY A 95 4.07 -2.65 -0.89
CA GLY A 95 4.83 -1.79 0.03
C GLY A 95 4.12 -0.52 0.48
N ALA A 96 3.09 -0.06 -0.21
CA ALA A 96 2.27 1.08 0.24
C ALA A 96 0.84 1.02 -0.35
N PRO A 97 -0.13 1.71 0.26
CA PRO A 97 -1.45 1.94 -0.32
C PRO A 97 -1.38 2.46 -1.76
N PHE A 98 -2.11 1.84 -2.68
CA PHE A 98 -2.17 2.27 -4.07
C PHE A 98 -3.42 3.15 -4.32
N PRO A 99 -3.27 4.38 -4.83
CA PRO A 99 -4.41 5.21 -5.21
C PRO A 99 -5.27 4.58 -6.31
N ARG A 100 -6.55 4.36 -6.02
CA ARG A 100 -7.53 3.78 -6.97
C ARG A 100 -7.52 4.46 -8.32
N GLU A 101 -7.53 5.80 -8.34
CA GLU A 101 -7.54 6.61 -9.56
C GLU A 101 -6.34 6.28 -10.47
N VAL A 102 -5.17 6.06 -9.89
CA VAL A 102 -3.95 5.75 -10.65
C VAL A 102 -4.04 4.35 -11.25
N MET A 103 -4.60 3.37 -10.54
CA MET A 103 -4.86 2.03 -11.11
C MET A 103 -5.88 2.07 -12.26
N GLU A 104 -6.96 2.84 -12.10
CA GLU A 104 -7.98 2.98 -13.12
C GLU A 104 -7.43 3.66 -14.37
N ARG A 105 -6.68 4.75 -14.19
CA ARG A 105 -5.97 5.41 -15.30
C ARG A 105 -4.94 4.49 -15.95
N TRP A 106 -4.15 3.75 -15.19
CA TRP A 106 -3.19 2.79 -15.74
C TRP A 106 -3.89 1.73 -16.62
N ASN A 107 -4.98 1.16 -16.11
CA ASN A 107 -5.77 0.18 -16.84
C ASN A 107 -6.34 0.75 -18.14
N ASN A 108 -6.86 1.99 -18.10
CA ASN A 108 -7.51 2.63 -19.23
C ASN A 108 -6.52 3.16 -20.28
N GLU A 109 -5.41 3.77 -19.84
CA GLU A 109 -4.44 4.42 -20.71
C GLU A 109 -3.42 3.44 -21.30
N LEU A 110 -2.99 2.43 -20.53
CA LEU A 110 -1.94 1.47 -20.94
C LEU A 110 -2.48 0.08 -21.25
N GLY A 111 -3.77 -0.19 -21.07
CA GLY A 111 -4.39 -1.49 -21.40
C GLY A 111 -3.82 -2.68 -20.62
N SER A 112 -3.18 -2.43 -19.49
CA SER A 112 -2.56 -3.46 -18.63
C SER A 112 -3.03 -3.31 -17.18
N ARG A 113 -2.99 -4.39 -16.40
CA ARG A 113 -3.42 -4.39 -14.99
C ARG A 113 -2.24 -4.38 -14.05
N ILE A 114 -2.39 -3.67 -12.93
CA ILE A 114 -1.46 -3.71 -11.80
C ILE A 114 -2.00 -4.69 -10.76
N TYR A 115 -1.21 -5.69 -10.41
CA TYR A 115 -1.57 -6.69 -9.40
C TYR A 115 -0.96 -6.29 -8.07
N GLU A 116 -1.81 -5.91 -7.12
CA GLU A 116 -1.40 -5.57 -5.77
C GLU A 116 -1.11 -6.82 -4.93
N GLY A 117 -0.13 -6.71 -4.03
CA GLY A 117 0.14 -7.67 -2.97
C GLY A 117 0.45 -6.97 -1.66
N TYR A 118 0.21 -7.68 -0.56
CA TYR A 118 0.50 -7.20 0.78
C TYR A 118 1.57 -8.06 1.44
N GLY A 119 2.42 -7.37 2.19
CA GLY A 119 3.51 -7.98 2.93
C GLY A 119 4.12 -7.01 3.92
N LEU A 120 4.89 -7.59 4.84
CA LEU A 120 5.63 -6.90 5.88
C LEU A 120 6.92 -7.65 6.15
N THR A 121 7.95 -6.96 6.64
CA THR A 121 9.28 -7.53 6.85
C THR A 121 9.25 -8.78 7.73
N GLU A 122 8.40 -8.76 8.75
CA GLU A 122 8.16 -9.83 9.73
C GLU A 122 7.57 -11.10 9.09
N ALA A 123 7.04 -11.02 7.87
CA ALA A 123 6.49 -12.14 7.11
C ALA A 123 7.38 -12.60 5.94
N GLY A 124 8.64 -12.15 5.88
CA GLY A 124 9.62 -12.69 4.95
C GLY A 124 9.38 -12.59 3.43
N PRO A 125 8.61 -11.66 2.81
CA PRO A 125 7.68 -10.65 3.32
C PRO A 125 6.21 -10.84 2.89
N VAL A 126 5.94 -11.67 1.87
CA VAL A 126 4.64 -11.66 1.17
C VAL A 126 3.61 -12.50 1.93
N VAL A 127 2.42 -11.93 2.11
CA VAL A 127 1.29 -12.56 2.83
C VAL A 127 0.15 -12.85 1.87
N THR A 128 -0.27 -11.85 1.09
CA THR A 128 -1.35 -11.99 0.10
C THR A 128 -0.94 -11.39 -1.24
N MET A 129 -1.52 -11.92 -2.33
CA MET A 129 -1.34 -11.38 -3.68
C MET A 129 -2.64 -11.47 -4.47
N GLN A 130 -2.91 -10.48 -5.33
CA GLN A 130 -3.95 -10.61 -6.35
C GLN A 130 -3.62 -11.80 -7.26
N PRO A 131 -4.53 -12.77 -7.40
CA PRO A 131 -4.37 -13.85 -8.36
C PRO A 131 -4.27 -13.33 -9.81
N LEU A 132 -3.42 -13.94 -10.63
CA LEU A 132 -3.36 -13.64 -12.07
C LEU A 132 -4.58 -14.17 -12.84
N GLU A 133 -5.31 -15.10 -12.25
CA GLU A 133 -6.54 -15.69 -12.77
C GLU A 133 -7.68 -15.50 -11.78
N GLY A 134 -8.88 -15.25 -12.29
CA GLY A 134 -10.07 -14.98 -11.48
C GLY A 134 -10.44 -13.50 -11.43
N PRO A 135 -11.32 -13.12 -10.49
CA PRO A 135 -11.77 -11.74 -10.34
C PRO A 135 -10.60 -10.80 -10.05
N TYR A 136 -10.46 -9.75 -10.87
CA TYR A 136 -9.54 -8.65 -10.59
C TYR A 136 -10.27 -7.59 -9.76
N LYS A 137 -9.81 -7.33 -8.53
CA LYS A 137 -10.50 -6.45 -7.58
C LYS A 137 -9.64 -5.25 -7.19
N ILE A 138 -9.91 -4.10 -7.81
CA ILE A 138 -9.17 -2.86 -7.51
C ILE A 138 -9.27 -2.52 -6.01
N GLY A 139 -8.12 -2.27 -5.38
CA GLY A 139 -8.00 -1.94 -3.96
C GLY A 139 -7.91 -3.14 -3.01
N SER A 140 -8.00 -4.37 -3.53
CA SER A 140 -7.76 -5.56 -2.72
C SER A 140 -6.29 -5.96 -2.78
N ILE A 141 -5.76 -6.36 -1.62
CA ILE A 141 -4.42 -6.94 -1.47
C ILE A 141 -4.37 -8.42 -1.85
N GLY A 142 -5.49 -8.96 -2.33
CA GLY A 142 -5.61 -10.30 -2.89
C GLY A 142 -5.93 -11.37 -1.85
N VAL A 143 -5.46 -12.58 -2.11
CA VAL A 143 -5.72 -13.77 -1.29
C VAL A 143 -4.42 -14.30 -0.69
N PRO A 144 -4.47 -15.08 0.40
CA PRO A 144 -3.28 -15.65 1.02
C PRO A 144 -2.43 -16.44 0.03
N VAL A 145 -1.12 -16.23 0.07
CA VAL A 145 -0.20 -17.02 -0.76
C VAL A 145 -0.06 -18.44 -0.21
N GLU A 146 0.36 -19.35 -1.08
CA GLU A 146 0.55 -20.76 -0.74
C GLU A 146 1.39 -20.94 0.54
N GLY A 147 0.86 -21.71 1.49
CA GLY A 147 1.51 -22.02 2.77
C GLY A 147 1.36 -20.95 3.85
N VAL A 148 0.64 -19.85 3.58
CA VAL A 148 0.33 -18.81 4.55
C VAL A 148 -1.15 -18.85 4.91
N GLU A 149 -1.42 -19.07 6.19
CA GLU A 149 -2.76 -18.95 6.77
C GLU A 149 -2.99 -17.51 7.21
N VAL A 150 -4.18 -16.96 6.94
CA VAL A 150 -4.57 -15.59 7.30
C VAL A 150 -5.94 -15.60 7.96
N LYS A 151 -6.09 -14.82 9.03
CA LYS A 151 -7.37 -14.58 9.71
C LYS A 151 -7.59 -13.09 9.92
N VAL A 152 -8.87 -12.72 10.03
CA VAL A 152 -9.31 -11.42 10.52
C VAL A 152 -9.84 -11.62 11.93
N VAL A 153 -9.26 -10.97 12.93
CA VAL A 153 -9.63 -11.17 14.34
C VAL A 153 -10.03 -9.89 15.05
N ASP A 154 -10.87 -10.02 16.07
CA ASP A 154 -11.16 -8.95 17.02
C ASP A 154 -10.01 -8.73 18.02
N GLU A 155 -10.20 -7.79 18.95
CA GLU A 155 -9.22 -7.49 20.01
C GLU A 155 -8.93 -8.67 20.94
N GLY A 156 -9.88 -9.60 21.07
CA GLY A 156 -9.75 -10.83 21.85
C GLY A 156 -9.08 -11.98 21.09
N GLY A 157 -8.73 -11.78 19.81
CA GLY A 157 -8.14 -12.81 18.95
C GLY A 157 -9.17 -13.79 18.37
N LYS A 158 -10.47 -13.52 18.50
CA LYS A 158 -11.52 -14.34 17.90
C LYS A 158 -11.67 -13.99 16.42
N GLU A 159 -11.74 -15.02 15.59
CA GLU A 159 -11.95 -14.85 14.14
C GLU A 159 -13.34 -14.26 13.85
N LEU A 160 -13.33 -13.22 13.00
CA LEU A 160 -14.50 -12.48 12.58
C LEU A 160 -15.10 -13.07 11.29
N ALA A 161 -16.38 -12.76 11.05
CA ALA A 161 -17.08 -13.17 9.85
C ALA A 161 -16.64 -12.36 8.62
N THR A 162 -16.96 -12.88 7.44
CA THR A 162 -16.78 -12.17 6.16
C THR A 162 -17.47 -10.79 6.21
N GLY A 163 -16.78 -9.76 5.74
CA GLY A 163 -17.24 -8.37 5.73
C GLY A 163 -16.98 -7.59 7.03
N GLU A 164 -16.68 -8.27 8.14
CA GLU A 164 -16.33 -7.60 9.39
C GLU A 164 -14.86 -7.13 9.36
N VAL A 165 -14.62 -5.96 9.95
CA VAL A 165 -13.29 -5.37 10.04
C VAL A 165 -12.60 -5.83 11.33
N GLY A 166 -11.38 -6.35 11.20
CA GLY A 166 -10.53 -6.73 12.32
C GLY A 166 -9.05 -6.70 11.95
N GLU A 167 -8.20 -7.14 12.87
CA GLU A 167 -6.76 -7.20 12.64
C GLU A 167 -6.42 -8.41 11.76
N LEU A 168 -5.61 -8.20 10.73
CA LEU A 168 -5.03 -9.28 9.94
C LEU A 168 -3.95 -9.96 10.78
N ILE A 169 -4.12 -11.25 11.04
CA ILE A 169 -3.08 -12.10 11.61
C ILE A 169 -2.70 -13.18 10.61
N LEU A 170 -1.44 -13.59 10.62
CA LEU A 170 -0.98 -14.66 9.74
C LEU A 170 -0.11 -15.69 10.44
N LYS A 171 -0.07 -16.88 9.87
CA LYS A 171 0.79 -17.98 10.29
C LYS A 171 1.33 -18.68 9.06
N GLY A 172 2.63 -18.93 9.04
CA GLY A 172 3.27 -19.55 7.88
C GLY A 172 4.77 -19.72 8.06
N PRO A 173 5.42 -20.49 7.16
CA PRO A 173 6.86 -20.74 7.22
C PRO A 173 7.71 -19.50 6.90
N ASN A 174 7.08 -18.45 6.38
CA ASN A 174 7.69 -17.16 6.03
C ASN A 174 7.75 -16.19 7.21
N VAL A 175 7.04 -16.46 8.31
CA VAL A 175 7.05 -15.62 9.50
C VAL A 175 8.43 -15.65 10.17
N MET A 176 8.91 -14.49 10.60
CA MET A 176 10.19 -14.32 11.27
C MET A 176 10.28 -15.16 12.55
N LYS A 177 11.51 -15.42 13.01
CA LYS A 177 11.75 -16.04 14.32
C LYS A 177 11.46 -15.09 15.49
N GLY A 178 11.51 -13.79 15.24
CA GLY A 178 11.40 -12.74 16.24
C GLY A 178 12.40 -11.61 16.02
N TYR A 179 12.25 -10.54 16.79
CA TYR A 179 13.15 -9.40 16.76
C TYR A 179 14.45 -9.71 17.53
N TYR A 180 15.59 -9.47 16.89
CA TYR A 180 16.91 -9.72 17.49
C TYR A 180 17.09 -8.93 18.80
N ASN A 181 17.45 -9.63 19.88
CA ASN A 181 17.61 -9.09 21.23
C ASN A 181 16.40 -8.29 21.76
N LYS A 182 15.18 -8.58 21.28
CA LYS A 182 13.93 -7.96 21.74
C LYS A 182 12.83 -9.01 21.95
N PRO A 183 12.95 -9.90 22.95
CA PRO A 183 11.96 -10.93 23.23
C PRO A 183 10.59 -10.34 23.57
N GLU A 184 10.53 -9.26 24.37
CA GLU A 184 9.27 -8.61 24.75
C GLU A 184 8.50 -8.05 23.55
N GLU A 185 9.19 -7.38 22.61
CA GLU A 185 8.55 -6.91 21.36
C GLU A 185 8.14 -8.08 20.47
N THR A 186 8.88 -9.18 20.51
CA THR A 186 8.56 -10.40 19.77
C THR A 186 7.26 -11.01 20.28
N GLU A 187 7.11 -11.15 21.60
CA GLU A 187 5.91 -11.72 22.24
C GLU A 187 4.65 -10.86 22.03
N LYS A 188 4.81 -9.55 21.84
CA LYS A 188 3.69 -8.65 21.52
C LYS A 188 3.06 -8.98 20.16
N VAL A 189 3.87 -9.35 19.17
CA VAL A 189 3.42 -9.56 17.79
C VAL A 189 3.34 -11.03 17.40
N LEU A 190 4.11 -11.93 18.01
CA LEU A 190 4.07 -13.38 17.77
C LEU A 190 3.41 -14.10 18.95
N LYS A 191 2.19 -14.60 18.73
CA LYS A 191 1.39 -15.32 19.74
C LYS A 191 0.98 -16.67 19.17
N GLU A 192 1.42 -17.76 19.80
CA GLU A 192 1.06 -19.13 19.38
C GLU A 192 1.34 -19.44 17.89
N GLY A 193 2.39 -18.82 17.35
CA GLY A 193 2.80 -18.92 15.94
C GLY A 193 2.03 -18.01 14.97
N TRP A 194 1.10 -17.19 15.47
CA TRP A 194 0.42 -16.15 14.70
C TRP A 194 1.14 -14.81 14.86
N LEU A 195 1.43 -14.16 13.73
CA LEU A 195 1.93 -12.80 13.64
C LEU A 195 0.77 -11.82 13.54
N TYR A 196 0.68 -10.93 14.53
CA TYR A 196 -0.24 -9.81 14.61
C TYR A 196 0.37 -8.62 13.88
N THR A 197 -0.28 -8.19 12.79
CA THR A 197 0.31 -7.20 11.86
C THR A 197 0.04 -5.75 12.27
N GLY A 198 -1.00 -5.54 13.08
CA GLY A 198 -1.57 -4.21 13.32
C GLY A 198 -2.25 -3.60 12.09
N ASP A 199 -2.41 -4.33 10.98
CA ASP A 199 -3.18 -3.90 9.81
C ASP A 199 -4.64 -4.32 9.97
N MET A 200 -5.54 -3.36 9.78
CA MET A 200 -6.98 -3.55 9.89
C MET A 200 -7.54 -3.84 8.51
N VAL A 201 -8.24 -4.96 8.38
CA VAL A 201 -8.74 -5.48 7.10
C VAL A 201 -10.16 -6.03 7.24
N TYR A 202 -10.84 -6.19 6.12
CA TYR A 202 -11.96 -7.12 6.00
C TYR A 202 -11.68 -8.12 4.87
N ARG A 203 -12.35 -9.28 4.94
CA ARG A 203 -12.36 -10.30 3.87
C ARG A 203 -13.72 -10.27 3.19
N ASP A 204 -13.75 -10.21 1.87
CA ASP A 204 -15.00 -10.28 1.11
C ASP A 204 -15.47 -11.72 0.84
N GLU A 205 -16.62 -11.86 0.18
CA GLU A 205 -17.27 -13.15 -0.09
C GLU A 205 -16.44 -14.08 -0.99
N ASP A 206 -15.57 -13.53 -1.85
CA ASP A 206 -14.68 -14.31 -2.72
C ASP A 206 -13.32 -14.60 -2.04
N GLY A 207 -13.16 -14.20 -0.77
CA GLY A 207 -11.94 -14.42 0.02
C GLY A 207 -10.84 -13.39 -0.19
N TYR A 208 -11.12 -12.27 -0.88
CA TYR A 208 -10.15 -11.20 -1.10
C TYR A 208 -10.11 -10.27 0.11
N PHE A 209 -8.90 -9.83 0.45
CA PHE A 209 -8.66 -8.96 1.61
C PHE A 209 -8.49 -7.50 1.18
N PHE A 210 -9.02 -6.60 2.00
CA PHE A 210 -8.94 -5.15 1.79
C PHE A 210 -8.45 -4.48 3.06
N ILE A 211 -7.39 -3.69 2.94
CA ILE A 211 -6.87 -2.90 4.06
C ILE A 211 -7.72 -1.65 4.22
N VAL A 212 -8.25 -1.44 5.42
CA VAL A 212 -8.96 -0.21 5.78
C VAL A 212 -8.12 0.73 6.63
N GLY A 213 -7.06 0.25 7.29
CA GLY A 213 -6.16 1.13 8.05
C GLY A 213 -5.16 0.39 8.93
N ARG A 214 -4.57 1.12 9.88
CA ARG A 214 -3.68 0.59 10.91
C ARG A 214 -4.36 0.69 12.27
N LYS A 215 -4.19 -0.32 13.11
CA LYS A 215 -4.74 -0.38 14.47
C LYS A 215 -4.28 0.80 15.32
N LYS A 216 -3.00 1.18 15.20
CA LYS A 216 -2.41 2.31 15.94
C LYS A 216 -2.91 3.69 15.48
N ASP A 217 -3.46 3.78 14.28
CA ASP A 217 -3.95 5.04 13.70
C ASP A 217 -5.48 5.14 13.83
N LEU A 218 -6.15 4.13 14.39
CA LEU A 218 -7.60 4.11 14.54
C LEU A 218 -8.06 5.29 15.39
N ILE A 219 -8.97 6.10 14.85
CA ILE A 219 -9.62 7.20 15.58
C ILE A 219 -10.94 6.69 16.14
N ILE A 220 -11.14 6.81 17.45
CA ILE A 220 -12.39 6.44 18.12
C ILE A 220 -13.13 7.72 18.49
N ARG A 221 -14.11 8.08 17.67
CA ARG A 221 -14.92 9.29 17.83
C ARG A 221 -16.35 8.94 18.21
N GLY A 222 -16.75 9.24 19.44
CA GLY A 222 -18.13 9.02 19.92
C GLY A 222 -18.56 7.55 19.83
N GLY A 223 -17.63 6.61 19.95
CA GLY A 223 -17.86 5.17 19.81
C GLY A 223 -17.79 4.64 18.37
N PHE A 224 -17.50 5.48 17.37
CA PHE A 224 -17.28 5.06 15.99
C PHE A 224 -15.80 4.85 15.71
N ASN A 225 -15.48 3.71 15.10
CA ASN A 225 -14.17 3.42 14.55
C ASN A 225 -14.01 4.14 13.20
N ILE A 226 -13.08 5.08 13.15
CA ILE A 226 -12.77 5.84 11.95
C ILE A 226 -11.34 5.48 11.54
N TYR A 227 -11.21 4.89 10.36
CA TYR A 227 -9.91 4.57 9.79
C TYR A 227 -9.41 5.75 8.96
N PRO A 228 -8.31 6.42 9.36
CA PRO A 228 -7.84 7.64 8.67
C PRO A 228 -7.61 7.47 7.18
N ARG A 229 -7.19 6.27 6.76
CA ARG A 229 -6.89 5.94 5.37
C ARG A 229 -8.08 6.19 4.45
N GLU A 230 -9.29 5.87 4.88
CA GLU A 230 -10.51 6.11 4.08
C GLU A 230 -10.70 7.60 3.77
N ILE A 231 -10.40 8.45 4.74
CA ILE A 231 -10.50 9.91 4.61
C ILE A 231 -9.34 10.44 3.77
N GLU A 232 -8.13 9.90 3.96
CA GLU A 232 -6.95 10.24 3.14
C GLU A 232 -7.16 9.91 1.67
N GLU A 233 -7.75 8.76 1.34
CA GLU A 233 -8.07 8.36 -0.03
C GLU A 233 -9.08 9.32 -0.69
N VAL A 234 -10.11 9.76 0.06
CA VAL A 234 -11.03 10.81 -0.41
C VAL A 234 -10.27 12.10 -0.65
N LEU A 235 -9.49 12.60 0.33
CA LEU A 235 -8.74 13.84 0.20
C LEU A 235 -7.78 13.84 -1.01
N VAL A 236 -7.03 12.76 -1.22
CA VAL A 236 -6.07 12.66 -2.34
C VAL A 236 -6.76 12.55 -3.70
N SER A 237 -8.03 12.13 -3.73
CA SER A 237 -8.87 12.15 -4.95
C SER A 237 -9.28 13.58 -5.36
N HIS A 238 -9.09 14.59 -4.49
CA HIS A 238 -9.37 15.97 -4.84
C HIS A 238 -8.32 16.50 -5.85
N PRO A 239 -8.72 17.10 -7.00
CA PRO A 239 -7.79 17.48 -8.07
C PRO A 239 -6.67 18.44 -7.67
N LEU A 240 -6.87 19.21 -6.60
CA LEU A 240 -5.91 20.21 -6.11
C LEU A 240 -5.09 19.76 -4.89
N ILE A 241 -5.32 18.56 -4.36
CA ILE A 241 -4.56 17.98 -3.25
C ILE A 241 -3.48 17.05 -3.82
N SER A 242 -2.26 17.17 -3.31
CA SER A 242 -1.14 16.31 -3.71
C SER A 242 -0.95 15.15 -2.74
N GLU A 243 -1.08 15.41 -1.45
CA GLU A 243 -0.87 14.45 -0.36
C GLU A 243 -1.75 14.84 0.82
N ALA A 244 -2.20 13.86 1.60
CA ALA A 244 -2.97 14.10 2.82
C ALA A 244 -2.59 13.10 3.90
N ALA A 245 -2.73 13.50 5.16
CA ALA A 245 -2.58 12.64 6.32
C ALA A 245 -3.67 12.99 7.33
N VAL A 246 -4.32 11.98 7.91
CA VAL A 246 -5.41 12.17 8.87
C VAL A 246 -5.02 11.53 10.20
N VAL A 247 -5.30 12.25 11.28
CA VAL A 247 -5.00 11.84 12.67
C VAL A 247 -6.19 12.10 13.59
N GLY A 248 -6.24 11.35 14.68
CA GLY A 248 -7.12 11.63 15.80
C GLY A 248 -6.48 12.67 16.71
N ILE A 249 -7.25 13.68 17.11
CA ILE A 249 -6.84 14.63 18.15
C ILE A 249 -7.79 14.51 19.36
N PRO A 250 -7.31 14.75 20.60
CA PRO A 250 -8.16 14.65 21.77
C PRO A 250 -9.40 15.56 21.70
N ASN A 251 -10.56 15.00 22.00
CA ASN A 251 -11.82 15.73 22.12
C ASN A 251 -12.49 15.41 23.45
N LYS A 252 -12.84 16.45 24.22
CA LYS A 252 -13.40 16.32 25.57
C LYS A 252 -14.71 15.52 25.63
N TYR A 253 -15.51 15.53 24.57
CA TYR A 253 -16.84 14.91 24.55
C TYR A 253 -16.87 13.61 23.74
N LEU A 254 -16.10 13.54 22.66
CA LEU A 254 -16.13 12.44 21.71
C LEU A 254 -14.95 11.47 21.89
N GLY A 255 -14.04 11.73 22.83
CA GLY A 255 -12.78 11.00 22.96
C GLY A 255 -11.74 11.55 22.00
N GLU A 256 -12.00 11.39 20.70
CA GLU A 256 -11.18 11.96 19.63
C GLU A 256 -12.02 12.75 18.61
N GLU A 257 -11.35 13.59 17.85
CA GLU A 257 -11.89 14.30 16.69
C GLU A 257 -10.93 14.16 15.51
N VAL A 258 -11.46 14.20 14.29
CA VAL A 258 -10.68 13.98 13.07
C VAL A 258 -10.00 15.29 12.65
N LYS A 259 -8.67 15.27 12.49
CA LYS A 259 -7.87 16.36 11.92
C LYS A 259 -7.17 15.89 10.64
N ALA A 260 -7.27 16.69 9.58
CA ALA A 260 -6.61 16.44 8.30
C ALA A 260 -5.46 17.42 8.09
N TYR A 261 -4.30 16.91 7.68
CA TYR A 261 -3.20 17.68 7.13
C TYR A 261 -3.18 17.52 5.63
N VAL A 262 -3.09 18.62 4.89
CA VAL A 262 -3.22 18.64 3.44
C VAL A 262 -2.03 19.35 2.83
N LYS A 263 -1.39 18.72 1.85
CA LYS A 263 -0.41 19.37 0.98
C LYS A 263 -1.05 19.63 -0.36
N GLN A 264 -1.17 20.90 -0.72
CA GLN A 264 -1.76 21.31 -1.99
C GLN A 264 -0.79 21.07 -3.16
N LYS A 265 -1.36 20.93 -4.37
CA LYS A 265 -0.56 21.01 -5.60
C LYS A 265 -0.02 22.44 -5.79
N PRO A 266 1.16 22.62 -6.42
CA PRO A 266 1.72 23.94 -6.68
C PRO A 266 0.75 24.87 -7.40
N GLY A 267 0.61 26.11 -6.91
CA GLY A 267 -0.28 27.12 -7.49
C GLY A 267 -1.76 26.99 -7.12
N SER A 268 -2.11 26.06 -6.24
CA SER A 268 -3.48 25.94 -5.71
C SER A 268 -3.75 27.00 -4.63
N ASN A 269 -4.99 27.50 -4.60
CA ASN A 269 -5.53 28.41 -3.58
C ASN A 269 -6.70 27.75 -2.82
N LEU A 270 -6.67 26.43 -2.69
CA LEU A 270 -7.73 25.65 -2.03
C LEU A 270 -7.87 26.09 -0.56
N THR A 271 -9.08 26.44 -0.11
CA THR A 271 -9.31 26.85 1.29
C THR A 271 -9.71 25.67 2.18
N GLU A 272 -9.62 25.84 3.51
CA GLU A 272 -10.07 24.83 4.47
C GLU A 272 -11.56 24.49 4.26
N GLU A 273 -12.42 25.49 4.06
CA GLU A 273 -13.86 25.29 3.85
C GLU A 273 -14.14 24.47 2.59
N GLN A 274 -13.35 24.66 1.52
CA GLN A 274 -13.48 23.88 0.29
C GLN A 274 -13.08 22.42 0.49
N VAL A 275 -12.04 22.16 1.29
CA VAL A 275 -11.64 20.79 1.66
C VAL A 275 -12.72 20.12 2.51
N LEU A 276 -13.26 20.83 3.50
CA LEU A 276 -14.31 20.33 4.38
C LEU A 276 -15.58 20.02 3.59
N GLN A 277 -16.02 20.94 2.72
CA GLN A 277 -17.17 20.73 1.85
C GLN A 277 -16.98 19.49 0.97
N TYR A 278 -15.81 19.35 0.35
CA TYR A 278 -15.49 18.16 -0.45
C TYR A 278 -15.58 16.88 0.38
N CYS A 279 -15.09 16.89 1.63
CA CYS A 279 -15.22 15.75 2.53
C CYS A 279 -16.69 15.48 2.89
N GLU A 280 -17.51 16.49 3.18
CA GLU A 280 -18.94 16.33 3.49
C GLU A 280 -19.74 15.74 2.32
N GLU A 281 -19.36 16.04 1.08
CA GLU A 281 -19.99 15.49 -0.13
C GLU A 281 -19.65 14.01 -0.36
N HIS A 282 -18.53 13.52 0.17
CA HIS A 282 -17.99 12.18 -0.14
C HIS A 282 -17.89 11.25 1.08
N LEU A 283 -18.03 11.77 2.29
CA LEU A 283 -17.88 11.02 3.54
C LEU A 283 -19.12 11.19 4.43
N PRO A 284 -19.49 10.15 5.21
CA PRO A 284 -20.45 10.31 6.29
C PRO A 284 -19.97 11.36 7.30
N TYR A 285 -20.91 12.16 7.83
CA TYR A 285 -20.63 13.25 8.79
C TYR A 285 -19.70 12.86 9.95
N TYR A 286 -19.80 11.62 10.44
CA TYR A 286 -18.97 11.20 11.57
C TYR A 286 -17.49 11.03 11.21
N LYS A 287 -17.15 10.82 9.93
CA LYS A 287 -15.79 10.69 9.39
C LYS A 287 -15.22 11.99 8.84
N THR A 288 -16.05 12.99 8.55
CA THR A 288 -15.62 14.28 8.01
C THR A 288 -14.64 14.94 9.00
N PRO A 289 -13.45 15.38 8.54
CA PRO A 289 -12.53 16.15 9.37
C PRO A 289 -13.20 17.36 10.00
N LYS A 290 -12.82 17.70 11.22
CA LYS A 290 -13.28 18.95 11.86
C LYS A 290 -12.29 20.09 11.68
N PHE A 291 -11.03 19.76 11.43
CA PHE A 291 -9.92 20.69 11.26
C PHE A 291 -9.10 20.30 10.03
N VAL A 292 -8.75 21.27 9.20
CA VAL A 292 -7.84 21.09 8.08
C VAL A 292 -6.65 22.02 8.24
N VAL A 293 -5.44 21.48 8.19
CA VAL A 293 -4.20 22.26 8.25
C VAL A 293 -3.41 22.04 6.97
N PHE A 294 -3.00 23.14 6.33
CA PHE A 294 -2.13 23.06 5.16
C PHE A 294 -0.67 22.93 5.58
N VAL A 295 0.05 21.97 4.97
CA VAL A 295 1.47 21.73 5.22
C VAL A 295 2.28 21.85 3.93
N LYS A 296 3.53 22.32 4.05
CA LYS A 296 4.43 22.43 2.89
C LYS A 296 4.94 21.07 2.40
N SER A 297 5.17 20.15 3.33
CA SER A 297 5.71 18.82 3.02
C SER A 297 5.46 17.81 4.14
N PHE A 298 5.38 16.54 3.79
CA PHE A 298 5.38 15.43 4.74
C PHE A 298 6.77 14.78 4.83
N LYS A 299 7.21 14.45 6.04
CA LYS A 299 8.31 13.52 6.25
C LYS A 299 7.84 12.10 5.94
N LYS A 300 8.67 11.33 5.24
CA LYS A 300 8.36 9.98 4.78
C LYS A 300 9.47 9.00 5.11
N ASP A 301 9.10 7.74 5.24
CA ASP A 301 10.06 6.65 5.33
C ASP A 301 10.62 6.27 3.92
N PRO A 302 11.61 5.36 3.84
CA PRO A 302 12.17 4.91 2.55
C PRO A 302 11.16 4.21 1.61
N SER A 303 10.02 3.75 2.11
CA SER A 303 8.94 3.16 1.30
C SER A 303 7.99 4.22 0.73
N GLY A 304 8.10 5.47 1.20
CA GLY A 304 7.25 6.59 0.80
C GLY A 304 6.04 6.80 1.70
N GLN A 305 5.93 6.08 2.82
CA GLN A 305 4.84 6.23 3.79
C GLN A 305 5.02 7.51 4.62
N ILE A 306 3.95 8.28 4.83
CA ILE A 306 3.95 9.49 5.66
C ILE A 306 4.14 9.12 7.14
N LEU A 307 5.08 9.78 7.80
CA LEU A 307 5.33 9.64 9.24
C LEU A 307 4.47 10.63 10.02
N LYS A 308 3.25 10.20 10.40
CA LYS A 308 2.22 11.04 11.04
C LYS A 308 2.69 11.70 12.34
N ASP A 309 3.52 11.00 13.14
CA ASP A 309 4.06 11.51 14.40
C ASP A 309 5.08 12.65 14.22
N LEU A 310 5.55 12.88 12.99
CA LEU A 310 6.54 13.91 12.65
C LEU A 310 5.95 15.05 11.81
N ILE A 311 4.62 15.16 11.74
CA ILE A 311 3.97 16.27 11.07
C ILE A 311 4.21 17.53 11.91
N GLU A 312 4.91 18.49 11.32
CA GLU A 312 5.16 19.80 11.93
C GLU A 312 4.04 20.75 11.51
N GLU A 313 3.36 21.34 12.49
CA GLU A 313 2.47 22.47 12.27
C GLU A 313 3.35 23.73 12.18
N GLU A 314 3.21 24.50 11.11
CA GLU A 314 3.79 25.84 11.12
C GLU A 314 3.06 26.62 12.22
N ALA A 315 3.80 27.05 13.24
CA ALA A 315 3.27 27.97 14.23
C ALA A 315 2.87 29.26 13.48
N GLU A 316 1.60 29.63 13.58
CA GLU A 316 1.10 30.94 13.12
C GLU A 316 1.85 32.11 13.80
#